data_AF-A0A523WIM4-F1
#
_entry.id   AF-A0A523WIM4-F1
#
_cell.length_a   1.000
_cell.length_b   1.000
_cell.length_c   1.000
_cell.angle_alpha   90.00
_cell.angle_beta   90.00
_cell.angle_gamma   90.00
#
_symmetry.space_group_name_H-M   'P 1'
#
loop_
_entity.id
_entity.type
_entity.pdbx_description
1 polymer ?
#
loop_
_entity_poly.entity_id
_entity_poly.type
_entity_poly.pdbx_seq_one_letter_code
_entity_poly.pdbx_strand_id
1 'polypeptide(L)' 'MVQRDNRRTKFRFEDLEIWQLSVEIAEILFNIADELEEKKLFRFAEQLRGAGISMSNNIACPV' A
#
# COMPACT_ATOMS: atom_id res chain seq x y z
N MET A 1 6.39 -6.50 -38.78
CA MET A 1 5.37 -6.45 -37.69
C MET A 1 6.04 -7.01 -36.44
N VAL A 2 6.65 -6.15 -35.62
CA VAL A 2 7.38 -6.58 -34.41
C VAL A 2 6.34 -6.83 -33.32
N GLN A 3 6.19 -8.08 -32.89
CA GLN A 3 5.38 -8.42 -31.72
C GLN A 3 6.09 -7.86 -30.49
N ARG A 4 5.51 -6.83 -29.86
CA ARG A 4 5.95 -6.36 -28.55
C ARG A 4 5.51 -7.38 -27.51
N ASP A 5 6.48 -7.99 -26.87
CA ASP A 5 6.30 -8.86 -25.73
C ASP A 5 5.54 -8.13 -24.61
N ASN A 6 4.31 -8.58 -24.31
CA ASN A 6 3.42 -8.02 -23.29
C ASN A 6 3.69 -8.64 -21.90
N ARG A 7 4.94 -8.96 -21.59
CA ARG A 7 5.33 -9.44 -20.25
C ARG A 7 5.39 -8.24 -19.32
N ARG A 8 4.32 -8.05 -18.52
CA ARG A 8 4.33 -7.14 -17.38
C ARG A 8 5.46 -7.62 -16.45
N THR A 9 6.55 -6.84 -16.35
CA THR A 9 7.64 -7.16 -15.44
C THR A 9 7.08 -7.13 -14.01
N LYS A 10 6.94 -8.32 -13.40
CA LYS A 10 6.52 -8.46 -12.00
C LYS A 10 7.68 -8.10 -11.09
N PHE A 11 7.43 -7.32 -10.04
CA PHE A 11 8.44 -7.06 -9.04
C PHE A 11 8.54 -8.25 -8.07
N ARG A 12 9.77 -8.58 -7.62
CA ARG A 12 10.01 -9.73 -6.74
C ARG A 12 9.24 -9.68 -5.43
N PHE A 13 8.96 -8.48 -4.91
CA PHE A 13 8.24 -8.30 -3.66
C PHE A 13 6.74 -8.60 -3.78
N GLU A 14 6.16 -8.57 -4.99
CA GLU A 14 4.73 -8.81 -5.20
C GLU A 14 4.33 -10.28 -4.94
N ASP A 15 5.30 -11.19 -4.89
CA ASP A 15 5.11 -12.60 -4.49
C ASP A 15 5.21 -12.83 -2.97
N LEU A 16 5.67 -11.83 -2.21
CA LEU A 16 5.82 -11.98 -0.76
C LEU A 16 4.45 -11.87 -0.10
N GLU A 17 4.03 -12.92 0.60
CA GLU A 17 2.77 -12.94 1.37
C GLU A 17 2.71 -11.79 2.38
N ILE A 18 3.81 -11.50 3.07
CA ILE A 18 3.89 -10.37 4.02
C ILE A 18 3.67 -9.02 3.34
N TRP A 19 4.09 -8.85 2.08
CA TRP A 19 3.84 -7.64 1.32
C TRP A 19 2.35 -7.54 0.95
N GLN A 20 1.74 -8.64 0.51
CA GLN A 20 0.31 -8.70 0.19
C GLN A 20 -0.55 -8.37 1.43
N LEU A 21 -0.26 -9.00 2.57
CA LEU A 21 -0.91 -8.70 3.85
C LEU A 21 -0.73 -7.23 4.26
N SER A 22 0.44 -6.64 4.01
CA SER A 22 0.65 -5.22 4.32
C SER A 22 -0.23 -4.30 3.48
N VAL A 23 -0.53 -4.66 2.23
CA VAL A 23 -1.47 -3.94 1.35
C VAL A 23 -2.90 -4.09 1.87
N GLU A 24 -3.31 -5.30 2.25
CA GLU A 24 -4.64 -5.53 2.85
C GLU A 24 -4.85 -4.71 4.14
N ILE A 25 -3.83 -4.65 5.01
CA ILE A 25 -3.88 -3.82 6.21
C ILE A 25 -3.95 -2.33 5.83
N ALA A 26 -3.20 -1.89 4.81
CA ALA A 26 -3.25 -0.50 4.35
C ALA A 26 -4.65 -0.09 3.88
N GLU A 27 -5.37 -0.98 3.18
CA GLU A 27 -6.77 -0.73 2.78
C GLU A 27 -7.69 -0.55 3.98
N ILE A 28 -7.56 -1.39 5.02
CA ILE A 28 -8.33 -1.24 6.27
C ILE A 28 -8.00 0.09 6.95
N LEU A 29 -6.72 0.46 7.02
CA LEU A 29 -6.27 1.72 7.59
C LEU A 29 -6.80 2.93 6.81
N PHE A 30 -6.93 2.83 5.49
CA PHE A 30 -7.50 3.90 4.67
C PHE A 30 -8.99 4.08 4.92
N ASN A 31 -9.75 2.99 5.05
CA ASN A 31 -11.17 3.07 5.41
C ASN A 31 -11.37 3.76 6.76
N ILE A 32 -10.55 3.41 7.76
CA ILE A 32 -10.59 4.07 9.07
C ILE A 32 -10.16 5.55 8.93
N ALA A 33 -9.16 5.86 8.10
CA ALA A 33 -8.74 7.23 7.87
C ALA A 33 -9.85 8.08 7.24
N ASP A 34 -10.64 7.52 6.32
CA ASP A 34 -11.80 8.19 5.72
C ASP A 34 -12.85 8.52 6.81
N GLU A 35 -13.17 7.56 7.69
CA GLU A 35 -14.08 7.81 8.83
C GLU A 35 -13.55 8.88 9.80
N LEU A 36 -12.23 8.93 10.02
CA LEU A 36 -11.59 9.93 10.87
C LEU A 36 -11.64 11.32 10.21
N GLU A 37 -11.51 11.38 8.89
CA GLU A 37 -11.59 12.61 8.11
C GLU A 37 -13.01 13.21 8.15
N GLU A 38 -14.06 12.38 8.04
CA GLU A 38 -15.45 12.79 8.25
C GLU A 38 -15.68 13.42 9.64
N LYS A 39 -14.98 12.90 10.65
CA LYS A 39 -15.00 13.40 12.03
C LYS A 39 -14.09 14.62 12.24
N LYS A 40 -13.47 15.16 11.19
CA LYS A 40 -12.50 16.27 11.22
C LYS A 40 -11.23 15.98 12.04
N LEU A 41 -10.88 14.70 12.22
CA LEU A 41 -9.67 14.24 12.89
C LEU A 41 -8.49 14.15 11.90
N PHE A 42 -8.25 15.24 11.18
CA PHE A 42 -7.39 15.26 9.98
C PHE A 42 -5.97 14.73 10.25
N ARG A 43 -5.34 15.14 11.35
CA ARG A 43 -3.99 14.69 11.70
C ARG A 43 -3.92 13.18 11.92
N PHE A 44 -4.95 12.59 12.52
CA PHE A 44 -4.98 11.15 12.72
C PHE A 44 -5.19 10.41 11.40
N ALA A 45 -6.11 10.90 10.55
CA ALA A 45 -6.33 10.34 9.23
C ALA A 45 -5.04 10.32 8.40
N GLU A 46 -4.31 11.44 8.33
CA GLU A 46 -3.04 11.51 7.57
C GLU A 46 -1.97 10.55 8.10
N GLN A 47 -1.81 10.45 9.42
CA GLN A 47 -0.84 9.52 10.02
C GLN A 47 -1.20 8.06 9.72
N LEU A 48 -2.49 7.73 9.72
CA LEU A 48 -2.96 6.38 9.44
C LEU A 48 -2.71 6.00 7.97
N ARG A 49 -2.94 6.93 7.04
CA ARG A 49 -2.60 6.73 5.62
C ARG A 49 -1.10 6.55 5.43
N GLY A 50 -0.28 7.38 6.08
CA GLY A 50 1.18 7.27 6.03
C GLY A 50 1.69 5.94 6.56
N ALA A 51 1.14 5.47 7.69
CA ALA A 51 1.50 4.17 8.27
C ALA A 51 1.14 3.00 7.34
N GLY A 52 -0.05 3.03 6.71
CA GLY A 52 -0.49 2.03 5.73
C GLY A 52 0.50 1.85 4.59
N ILE A 53 0.91 2.95 3.97
CA ILE A 53 1.85 2.94 2.83
C ILE A 53 3.27 2.55 3.27
N SER A 54 3.70 2.99 4.45
CA SER A 54 5.06 2.76 4.94
C SER A 54 5.41 1.28 5.07
N MET A 55 4.47 0.44 5.50
CA MET A 55 4.70 -1.00 5.68
C MET A 55 5.07 -1.69 4.36
N SER A 56 4.24 -1.53 3.33
CA SER A 56 4.47 -2.18 2.03
C SER A 56 5.73 -1.63 1.35
N ASN A 57 6.02 -0.34 1.51
CA ASN A 57 7.25 0.28 1.02
C ASN A 57 8.51 -0.29 1.68
N ASN A 58 8.53 -0.44 3.01
CA ASN A 58 9.68 -0.99 3.73
C ASN A 58 9.90 -2.48 3.44
N ILE A 59 8.84 -3.22 3.11
CA ILE A 59 8.95 -4.62 2.66
C ILE A 59 9.48 -4.68 1.21
N ALA A 60 8.99 -3.82 0.33
CA ALA A 60 9.40 -3.76 -1.06
C ALA A 60 10.86 -3.31 -1.22
N CYS A 61 11.28 -2.35 -0.40
CA CYS A 61 12.64 -1.84 -0.34
C CYS A 61 13.00 -1.66 1.15
N PRO A 62 13.80 -2.56 1.73
CA PRO A 62 14.34 -2.37 3.06
C PRO A 62 15.15 -1.06 3.07
N VAL A 63 14.68 -0.08 3.84
CA VAL A 63 15.38 1.18 4.12
C VAL A 63 16.53 0.98 5.08
#